data_AF-A0A7C1GQC5-F1
#
_entry.id   AF-A0A7C1GQC5-F1
#
_cell.length_a   1.000
_cell.length_b   1.000
_cell.length_c   1.000
_cell.angle_alpha   90.00
_cell.angle_beta   90.00
_cell.angle_gamma   90.00
#
_symmetry.space_group_name_H-M   'P 1'
#
loop_
_entity.id
_entity.type
_entity.pdbx_description
1 polymer ?
#
loop_
_entity_poly.entity_id
_entity_poly.type
_entity_poly.pdbx_seq_one_letter_code
_entity_poly.pdbx_strand_id
1 'polypeptide(L)'
;MLRGTLESQTSFTHPFDSIRIGKLKSPDGKFRVFTWNIPQPGGYQKYFGLMQVKNPDGTIRLIELIDSRKRITDAKNEKLTANRWMAALYYQLVQFPTANGNAYILLGYDFNNLFTSKKIIDVLTFDSQGNPTFGYPVFNVDGKYRLSRILFEFNARVSMVLRYNEDRKTIVFDHLSPSSPEFAGDFQYYGPDGSFDGFKLEGTEWVYVRDLDLRNPRRSKPKPVNAPVDIKEPGFLYQPNKYSTKK
;
A
#
# COMPACT_ATOMS: atom_id res chain seq x y z
N MET A 1 12.27 19.65 -15.40
CA MET A 1 12.21 20.70 -14.37
C MET A 1 12.23 20.12 -12.95
N LEU A 2 11.27 19.27 -12.53
CA LEU A 2 11.24 18.70 -11.17
C LEU A 2 12.47 17.86 -10.79
N ARG A 3 12.92 16.94 -11.67
CA ARG A 3 14.08 16.06 -11.41
C ARG A 3 15.34 16.86 -11.04
N GLY A 4 15.72 17.83 -11.87
CA GLY A 4 16.90 18.68 -11.61
C GLY A 4 16.79 19.50 -10.33
N THR A 5 15.60 19.95 -9.94
CA THR A 5 15.41 20.63 -8.64
C THR A 5 15.64 19.69 -7.46
N LEU A 6 15.20 18.43 -7.57
CA LEU A 6 15.33 17.42 -6.52
C LEU A 6 16.76 16.84 -6.39
N GLU A 7 17.66 17.15 -7.32
CA GLU A 7 19.10 16.79 -7.22
C GLU A 7 19.85 17.73 -6.25
N SER A 8 19.32 18.93 -5.97
CA SER A 8 19.94 19.88 -5.04
C SER A 8 19.77 19.45 -3.57
N GLN A 9 20.84 19.51 -2.77
CA GLN A 9 20.81 19.15 -1.34
C GLN A 9 19.78 19.96 -0.54
N THR A 10 19.63 21.25 -0.86
CA THR A 10 18.67 22.16 -0.21
C THR A 10 17.22 21.76 -0.44
N SER A 11 16.94 21.00 -1.50
CA SER A 11 15.57 20.59 -1.83
C SER A 11 14.99 19.59 -0.84
N PHE A 12 15.82 18.86 -0.09
CA PHE A 12 15.36 17.84 0.86
C PHE A 12 14.53 18.42 2.01
N THR A 13 14.73 19.68 2.39
CA THR A 13 13.93 20.35 3.42
C THR A 13 12.81 21.21 2.84
N HIS A 14 12.83 21.50 1.53
CA HIS A 14 11.84 22.35 0.88
C HIS A 14 10.45 21.67 0.79
N PRO A 15 9.34 22.34 1.17
CA PRO A 15 8.03 21.70 1.28
C PRO A 15 7.34 21.40 -0.08
N PHE A 16 7.64 22.19 -1.12
CA PHE A 16 7.02 22.08 -2.46
C PHE A 16 5.49 22.27 -2.48
N ASP A 17 4.96 23.20 -1.68
CA ASP A 17 3.52 23.38 -1.50
C ASP A 17 2.76 23.77 -2.78
N SER A 18 3.42 24.42 -3.73
CA SER A 18 2.85 24.78 -5.02
C SER A 18 2.56 23.60 -5.96
N ILE A 19 3.17 22.44 -5.71
CA ILE A 19 3.04 21.25 -6.57
C ILE A 19 2.08 20.25 -5.93
N ARG A 20 0.98 19.96 -6.63
CA ARG A 20 -0.06 19.00 -6.21
C ARG A 20 0.28 17.57 -6.64
N ILE A 21 1.28 17.00 -5.98
CA ILE A 21 1.68 15.58 -6.14
C ILE A 21 1.76 14.91 -4.76
N GLY A 22 1.78 13.58 -4.74
CA GLY A 22 2.03 12.83 -3.51
C GLY A 22 3.44 13.14 -3.01
N LYS A 23 3.57 13.58 -1.76
CA LYS A 23 4.82 13.99 -1.12
C LYS A 23 4.84 13.45 0.30
N LEU A 24 5.69 12.47 0.58
CA LEU A 24 5.86 11.92 1.92
C LEU A 24 7.31 12.06 2.35
N LYS A 25 7.53 12.38 3.63
CA LYS A 25 8.84 12.43 4.27
C LYS A 25 8.86 11.41 5.39
N SER A 26 9.93 10.63 5.49
CA SER A 26 10.05 9.67 6.60
C SER A 26 10.20 10.40 7.95
N PRO A 27 9.59 9.90 9.04
CA PRO A 27 9.66 10.54 10.35
C PRO A 27 11.10 10.72 10.86
N ASP A 28 11.97 9.75 10.56
CA ASP A 28 13.41 9.79 10.87
C ASP A 28 14.27 10.62 9.90
N GLY A 29 13.66 11.23 8.87
CA GLY A 29 14.39 12.05 7.90
C GLY A 29 15.34 11.28 6.98
N LYS A 30 15.24 9.95 6.90
CA LYS A 30 16.02 9.10 5.99
C LYS A 30 15.68 9.34 4.51
N PHE A 31 14.42 9.60 4.17
CA PHE A 31 14.04 9.79 2.77
C PHE A 31 12.80 10.67 2.58
N ARG A 32 12.59 11.07 1.32
CA ARG A 32 11.33 11.63 0.81
C ARG A 32 10.92 10.90 -0.45
N VAL A 33 9.63 10.65 -0.61
CA VAL A 33 9.07 10.03 -1.82
C VAL A 33 8.04 10.97 -2.45
N PHE A 34 8.16 11.10 -3.76
CA PHE A 34 7.32 11.94 -4.60
C PHE A 34 6.66 11.05 -5.65
N THR A 35 5.33 11.07 -5.74
CA THR A 35 4.59 10.23 -6.71
C THR A 35 3.50 11.04 -7.40
N TRP A 36 3.36 10.84 -8.70
CA TRP A 36 2.31 11.46 -9.50
C TRP A 36 1.94 10.59 -10.70
N ASN A 37 0.82 10.91 -11.33
CA ASN A 37 0.33 10.24 -12.52
C ASN A 37 -0.05 11.26 -13.60
N ILE A 38 -0.04 10.77 -14.84
CA ILE A 38 -0.61 11.45 -15.99
C ILE A 38 -1.70 10.52 -16.57
N PRO A 39 -2.98 10.96 -16.58
CA PRO A 39 -4.05 10.23 -17.23
C PRO A 39 -3.75 9.91 -18.69
N GLN A 40 -4.11 8.71 -19.11
CA GLN A 40 -3.98 8.21 -20.47
C GLN A 40 -5.37 7.88 -21.03
N PRO A 41 -5.52 7.74 -22.36
CA PRO A 41 -6.75 7.25 -22.96
C PRO A 41 -7.21 5.92 -22.35
N GLY A 42 -8.52 5.70 -22.27
CA GLY A 42 -9.09 4.46 -21.71
C GLY A 42 -8.97 4.32 -20.20
N GLY A 43 -8.80 5.43 -19.47
CA GLY A 43 -8.72 5.47 -17.99
C GLY A 43 -7.41 4.95 -17.40
N TYR A 44 -6.48 4.48 -18.24
CA TYR A 44 -5.15 4.08 -17.80
C TYR A 44 -4.36 5.28 -17.28
N GLN A 45 -3.31 4.97 -16.51
CA GLN A 45 -2.44 5.98 -15.92
C GLN A 45 -0.98 5.65 -16.19
N LYS A 46 -0.20 6.68 -16.50
CA LYS A 46 1.26 6.61 -16.46
C LYS A 46 1.74 7.22 -15.16
N TYR A 47 2.39 6.43 -14.32
CA TYR A 47 2.91 6.88 -13.03
C TYR A 47 4.38 7.20 -13.10
N PHE A 48 4.79 8.06 -12.19
CA PHE A 48 6.17 8.47 -11.99
C PHE A 48 6.43 8.53 -10.50
N GLY A 49 7.64 8.15 -10.11
CA GLY A 49 8.09 8.23 -8.74
C GLY A 49 9.54 8.68 -8.67
N LEU A 50 9.82 9.55 -7.71
CA LEU A 50 11.18 9.97 -7.35
C LEU A 50 11.35 9.82 -5.84
N MET A 51 12.52 9.34 -5.43
CA MET A 51 12.87 9.22 -4.02
C MET A 51 14.19 9.94 -3.75
N GLN A 52 14.18 10.85 -2.78
CA GLN A 52 15.40 11.42 -2.22
C GLN A 52 15.79 10.59 -1.01
N VAL A 53 17.01 10.05 -0.99
CA VAL A 53 17.54 9.26 0.11
C VAL A 53 18.74 9.97 0.70
N LYS A 54 18.75 10.15 2.02
CA LYS A 54 19.89 10.72 2.75
C LYS A 54 20.90 9.63 3.08
N ASN A 55 22.11 9.78 2.55
CA ASN A 55 23.24 8.90 2.82
C ASN A 55 23.84 9.19 4.22
N PRO A 56 24.65 8.26 4.77
CA PRO A 56 25.31 8.44 6.06
C PRO A 56 26.22 9.68 6.13
N ASP A 57 26.85 10.05 5.01
CA ASP A 57 27.69 11.26 4.88
C ASP A 57 26.88 12.57 4.78
N GLY A 58 25.54 12.48 4.81
CA GLY A 58 24.62 13.60 4.72
C GLY A 58 24.25 14.00 3.29
N THR A 59 24.86 13.41 2.26
CA THR A 59 24.51 13.68 0.86
C THR A 59 23.14 13.10 0.52
N ILE A 60 22.37 13.82 -0.29
CA ILE A 60 21.10 13.36 -0.85
C ILE A 60 21.36 12.73 -2.21
N ARG A 61 20.90 11.48 -2.37
CA ARG A 61 20.83 10.76 -3.64
C ARG A 61 19.40 10.77 -4.16
N LEU A 62 19.21 11.15 -5.42
CA LEU A 62 17.93 11.03 -6.10
C LEU A 62 17.85 9.69 -6.83
N ILE A 63 16.78 8.93 -6.58
CA ILE A 63 16.51 7.63 -7.17
C ILE A 63 15.18 7.71 -7.91
N GLU A 64 15.18 7.24 -9.16
CA GLU A 64 13.96 7.12 -9.96
C GLU A 64 13.26 5.78 -9.68
N LEU A 65 11.94 5.84 -9.48
CA LEU A 65 11.09 4.65 -9.34
C LEU A 65 10.44 4.35 -10.69
N ILE A 66 10.83 3.24 -11.31
CA ILE A 66 10.39 2.84 -12.63
C ILE A 66 9.19 1.91 -12.52
N ASP A 67 8.03 2.36 -12.99
CA ASP A 67 6.80 1.58 -13.01
C ASP A 67 6.99 0.27 -13.79
N SER A 68 6.78 -0.84 -13.10
CA SER A 68 6.87 -2.19 -13.65
C SER A 68 5.64 -3.05 -13.36
N ARG A 69 4.49 -2.44 -13.03
CA ARG A 69 3.24 -3.14 -12.66
C ARG A 69 2.85 -4.27 -13.62
N LYS A 70 3.00 -4.05 -14.93
CA LYS A 70 2.65 -5.03 -15.97
C LYS A 70 3.56 -6.27 -16.01
N ARG A 71 4.74 -6.23 -15.36
CA ARG A 71 5.73 -7.31 -15.35
C ARG A 71 5.86 -8.00 -13.99
N ILE A 72 5.10 -7.56 -12.99
CA ILE A 72 5.08 -8.18 -11.66
C ILE A 72 4.09 -9.34 -11.71
N THR A 73 4.57 -10.55 -11.44
CA THR A 73 3.76 -11.78 -11.55
C THR A 73 3.20 -12.21 -10.19
N ASP A 74 3.98 -12.08 -9.11
CA ASP A 74 3.56 -12.41 -7.75
C ASP A 74 3.61 -11.18 -6.84
N ALA A 75 2.70 -10.22 -7.08
CA ALA A 75 2.69 -8.93 -6.40
C ALA A 75 2.63 -9.00 -4.87
N LYS A 76 2.07 -10.09 -4.30
CA LYS A 76 1.89 -10.27 -2.85
C LYS A 76 3.13 -10.76 -2.13
N ASN A 77 4.06 -11.43 -2.82
CA ASN A 77 5.27 -11.99 -2.22
C ASN A 77 6.57 -11.38 -2.76
N GLU A 78 6.55 -10.90 -4.00
CA GLU A 78 7.77 -10.46 -4.68
C GLU A 78 8.40 -9.22 -4.04
N LYS A 79 9.71 -9.32 -3.80
CA LYS A 79 10.59 -8.24 -3.39
C LYS A 79 10.98 -7.42 -4.64
N LEU A 80 10.74 -6.11 -4.61
CA LEU A 80 10.90 -5.23 -5.77
C LEU A 80 11.94 -4.14 -5.50
N THR A 81 12.77 -3.89 -6.50
CA THR A 81 13.73 -2.79 -6.53
C THR A 81 13.10 -1.52 -7.11
N ALA A 82 13.81 -0.39 -7.02
CA ALA A 82 13.37 0.88 -7.63
C ALA A 82 13.02 0.76 -9.13
N ASN A 83 13.76 -0.04 -9.90
CA ASN A 83 13.51 -0.28 -11.32
C ASN A 83 12.36 -1.28 -11.61
N ARG A 84 11.81 -1.91 -10.57
CA ARG A 84 10.67 -2.82 -10.62
C ARG A 84 9.51 -2.33 -9.76
N TRP A 85 9.44 -1.02 -9.53
CA TRP A 85 8.48 -0.42 -8.63
C TRP A 85 7.04 -0.71 -9.04
N MET A 86 6.23 -1.15 -8.07
CA MET A 86 4.79 -1.29 -8.22
C MET A 86 4.15 0.08 -8.03
N ALA A 87 3.92 0.79 -9.14
CA ALA A 87 3.56 2.20 -9.06
C ALA A 87 2.23 2.48 -8.35
N ALA A 88 2.24 3.48 -7.47
CA ALA A 88 1.07 3.98 -6.78
C ALA A 88 1.30 5.44 -6.36
N LEU A 89 0.21 6.17 -6.15
CA LEU A 89 0.24 7.47 -5.49
C LEU A 89 0.25 7.26 -3.99
N TYR A 90 1.41 7.46 -3.38
CA TYR A 90 1.55 7.31 -1.94
C TYR A 90 0.99 8.53 -1.22
N TYR A 91 0.06 8.28 -0.30
CA TYR A 91 -0.65 9.33 0.44
C TYR A 91 -0.45 9.24 1.96
N GLN A 92 0.05 8.11 2.48
CA GLN A 92 0.36 7.97 3.90
C GLN A 92 1.56 7.05 4.08
N LEU A 93 2.40 7.37 5.08
CA LEU A 93 3.59 6.62 5.44
C LEU A 93 3.64 6.39 6.95
N VAL A 94 4.03 5.17 7.36
CA VAL A 94 4.15 4.78 8.77
C VAL A 94 5.49 4.09 8.98
N GLN A 95 6.30 4.58 9.91
CA GLN A 95 7.55 3.93 10.32
C GLN A 95 7.30 2.90 11.41
N PHE A 96 7.93 1.72 11.30
CA PHE A 96 7.84 0.68 12.32
C PHE A 96 9.16 -0.10 12.44
N PRO A 97 9.46 -0.67 13.62
CA PRO A 97 10.67 -1.45 13.83
C PRO A 97 10.56 -2.86 13.22
N THR A 98 11.69 -3.38 12.76
CA THR A 98 11.89 -4.76 12.34
C THR A 98 13.16 -5.32 12.97
N ALA A 99 13.38 -6.64 12.86
CA ALA A 99 14.62 -7.27 13.31
C ALA A 99 15.89 -6.66 12.66
N ASN A 100 15.76 -6.09 11.46
CA ASN A 100 16.87 -5.54 10.67
C ASN A 100 16.87 -4.00 10.65
N GLY A 101 16.29 -3.35 11.67
CA GLY A 101 16.16 -1.90 11.75
C GLY A 101 14.77 -1.41 11.36
N ASN A 102 14.65 -0.18 10.85
CA ASN A 102 13.35 0.39 10.52
C ASN A 102 12.85 0.00 9.13
N ALA A 103 11.55 -0.25 9.03
CA ALA A 103 10.81 -0.37 7.79
C ALA A 103 9.69 0.68 7.74
N TYR A 104 9.12 0.88 6.56
CA TYR A 104 8.10 1.90 6.34
C TYR A 104 6.93 1.31 5.55
N ILE A 105 5.73 1.40 6.11
CA ILE A 105 4.50 1.16 5.36
C ILE A 105 4.25 2.35 4.45
N LEU A 106 3.89 2.08 3.20
CA LEU A 106 3.42 3.04 2.22
C LEU A 106 1.99 2.66 1.82
N LEU A 107 1.03 3.54 2.10
CA LEU A 107 -0.34 3.40 1.61
C LEU A 107 -0.46 4.13 0.28
N GLY A 108 -0.82 3.37 -0.76
CA GLY A 108 -0.82 3.83 -2.15
C GLY A 108 -2.18 3.67 -2.82
N TYR A 109 -2.48 4.55 -3.77
CA TYR A 109 -3.62 4.47 -4.66
C TYR A 109 -3.16 4.29 -6.12
N ASP A 110 -3.76 3.34 -6.82
CA ASP A 110 -3.60 3.15 -8.27
C ASP A 110 -4.98 3.18 -8.92
N PHE A 111 -5.26 4.19 -9.75
CA PHE A 111 -6.52 4.29 -10.50
C PHE A 111 -6.76 3.13 -11.48
N ASN A 112 -5.75 2.30 -11.77
CA ASN A 112 -5.81 1.08 -12.58
C ASN A 112 -6.42 1.25 -13.99
N ASN A 113 -7.76 1.30 -14.13
CA ASN A 113 -8.48 1.52 -15.39
C ASN A 113 -9.89 2.14 -15.16
N LEU A 114 -10.74 2.21 -16.20
CA LEU A 114 -12.09 2.82 -16.10
C LEU A 114 -13.08 2.08 -15.19
N PHE A 115 -12.84 0.79 -14.92
CA PHE A 115 -13.78 -0.10 -14.22
C PHE A 115 -13.38 -0.34 -12.78
N THR A 116 -12.08 -0.48 -12.52
CA THR A 116 -11.56 -0.77 -11.19
C THR A 116 -10.47 0.21 -10.78
N SER A 117 -10.33 0.38 -9.48
CA SER A 117 -9.21 1.04 -8.82
C SER A 117 -8.55 0.09 -7.84
N LYS A 118 -7.32 0.40 -7.46
CA LYS A 118 -6.50 -0.39 -6.54
C LYS A 118 -5.98 0.44 -5.39
N LYS A 119 -5.95 -0.17 -4.21
CA LYS A 119 -5.19 0.33 -3.07
C LYS A 119 -4.12 -0.68 -2.68
N ILE A 120 -2.96 -0.17 -2.28
CA ILE A 120 -1.79 -0.99 -2.00
C ILE A 120 -1.24 -0.63 -0.62
N ILE A 121 -0.91 -1.65 0.18
CA ILE A 121 -0.07 -1.53 1.36
C ILE A 121 1.28 -2.14 1.01
N ASP A 122 2.28 -1.28 0.77
CA ASP A 122 3.64 -1.70 0.46
C ASP A 122 4.56 -1.47 1.66
N VAL A 123 5.67 -2.21 1.70
CA VAL A 123 6.66 -2.16 2.77
C VAL A 123 8.00 -1.81 2.17
N LEU A 124 8.45 -0.58 2.44
CA LEU A 124 9.75 -0.07 2.03
C LEU A 124 10.80 -0.37 3.11
N THR A 125 11.93 -0.89 2.65
CA THR A 125 13.18 -1.03 3.39
C THR A 125 14.33 -0.49 2.53
N PHE A 126 15.54 -0.46 3.08
CA PHE A 126 16.73 -0.08 2.33
C PHE A 126 17.77 -1.18 2.48
N ASP A 127 18.45 -1.52 1.39
CA ASP A 127 19.57 -2.45 1.43
C ASP A 127 20.81 -1.81 2.08
N SER A 128 21.90 -2.57 2.20
CA SER A 128 23.17 -2.10 2.77
C SER A 128 23.82 -0.94 2.00
N GLN A 129 23.46 -0.74 0.73
CA GLN A 129 23.92 0.36 -0.12
C GLN A 129 22.95 1.55 -0.09
N GLY A 130 21.91 1.48 0.75
CA GLY A 130 20.87 2.50 0.86
C GLY A 130 19.92 2.55 -0.33
N ASN A 131 19.83 1.51 -1.15
CA ASN A 131 18.86 1.45 -2.24
C ASN A 131 17.49 1.02 -1.70
N PRO A 132 16.39 1.65 -2.14
CA PRO A 132 15.06 1.30 -1.69
C PRO A 132 14.66 -0.08 -2.22
N THR A 133 14.09 -0.88 -1.34
CA THR A 133 13.50 -2.17 -1.66
C THR A 133 12.08 -2.27 -1.10
N PHE A 134 11.14 -2.71 -1.92
CA PHE A 134 9.74 -2.86 -1.59
C PHE A 134 9.37 -4.33 -1.40
N GLY A 135 8.34 -4.60 -0.59
CA GLY A 135 7.85 -5.95 -0.34
C GLY A 135 8.65 -6.72 0.72
N TYR A 136 8.90 -6.11 1.87
CA TYR A 136 9.45 -6.82 3.03
C TYR A 136 8.33 -7.63 3.73
N PRO A 137 8.50 -8.96 3.96
CA PRO A 137 7.42 -9.84 4.42
C PRO A 137 7.10 -9.65 5.89
N VAL A 138 6.03 -8.93 6.19
CA VAL A 138 5.61 -8.58 7.57
C VAL A 138 4.13 -8.76 7.83
N PHE A 139 3.31 -9.00 6.81
CA PHE A 139 1.87 -9.17 7.00
C PHE A 139 1.57 -10.60 7.38
N ASN A 140 1.24 -10.83 8.65
CA ASN A 140 0.86 -12.12 9.17
C ASN A 140 -0.67 -12.26 9.08
N VAL A 141 -1.12 -13.18 8.23
CA VAL A 141 -2.54 -13.47 8.04
C VAL A 141 -2.83 -14.83 8.67
N ASP A 142 -3.54 -14.80 9.80
CA ASP A 142 -3.99 -15.95 10.58
C ASP A 142 -2.87 -16.95 10.97
N GLY A 143 -1.62 -16.50 11.07
CA GLY A 143 -0.45 -17.37 11.35
C GLY A 143 -0.07 -18.29 10.19
N LYS A 144 -0.79 -18.25 9.07
CA LYS A 144 -0.63 -19.16 7.92
C LYS A 144 0.15 -18.53 6.78
N TYR A 145 -0.08 -17.24 6.54
CA TYR A 145 0.56 -16.53 5.44
C TYR A 145 1.39 -15.38 5.98
N ARG A 146 2.57 -15.22 5.39
CA ARG A 146 3.45 -14.07 5.63
C ARG A 146 3.66 -13.33 4.32
N LEU A 147 2.86 -12.29 4.10
CA LEU A 147 2.84 -11.55 2.84
C LEU A 147 3.77 -10.34 2.87
N SER A 148 4.26 -9.97 1.69
CA SER A 148 5.13 -8.82 1.44
C SER A 148 4.35 -7.55 1.12
N ARG A 149 3.13 -7.69 0.59
CA ARG A 149 2.30 -6.59 0.11
C ARG A 149 0.83 -7.00 0.12
N ILE A 150 -0.05 -6.04 0.43
CA ILE A 150 -1.50 -6.22 0.35
C ILE A 150 -2.05 -5.38 -0.79
N LEU A 151 -2.93 -5.95 -1.59
CA LEU A 151 -3.55 -5.30 -2.74
C LEU A 151 -5.06 -5.48 -2.69
N PHE A 152 -5.76 -4.36 -2.81
CA PHE A 152 -7.20 -4.33 -2.95
C PHE A 152 -7.53 -3.89 -4.37
N GLU A 153 -8.49 -4.55 -5.02
CA GLU A 153 -9.08 -4.13 -6.28
C GLU A 153 -10.59 -4.03 -6.09
N PHE A 154 -11.17 -2.92 -6.54
CA PHE A 154 -12.59 -2.61 -6.31
C PHE A 154 -13.13 -1.68 -7.41
N ASN A 155 -14.44 -1.50 -7.45
CA ASN A 155 -15.11 -0.64 -8.43
C ASN A 155 -14.53 0.79 -8.41
N ALA A 156 -14.15 1.32 -9.58
CA ALA A 156 -13.55 2.65 -9.69
C ALA A 156 -14.47 3.80 -9.22
N ARG A 157 -15.78 3.56 -9.09
CA ARG A 157 -16.80 4.53 -8.70
C ARG A 157 -17.09 4.54 -7.20
N VAL A 158 -16.53 3.63 -6.42
CA VAL A 158 -16.71 3.60 -4.95
C VAL A 158 -15.44 4.07 -4.24
N SER A 159 -15.60 4.48 -2.98
CA SER A 159 -14.48 4.88 -2.13
C SER A 159 -14.22 3.79 -1.10
N MET A 160 -13.01 3.23 -1.10
CA MET A 160 -12.52 2.30 -0.07
C MET A 160 -11.68 3.05 0.98
N VAL A 161 -11.95 2.86 2.26
CA VAL A 161 -11.09 3.30 3.37
C VAL A 161 -9.82 2.43 3.40
N LEU A 162 -8.67 3.11 3.53
CA LEU A 162 -7.40 2.50 3.90
C LEU A 162 -6.55 3.59 4.55
N ARG A 163 -6.31 3.49 5.85
CA ARG A 163 -5.59 4.49 6.62
C ARG A 163 -4.91 3.87 7.84
N TYR A 164 -3.83 4.47 8.31
CA TYR A 164 -3.28 4.11 9.61
C TYR A 164 -3.92 4.94 10.73
N ASN A 165 -4.30 4.26 11.81
CA ASN A 165 -4.77 4.83 13.06
C ASN A 165 -3.64 4.77 14.10
N GLU A 166 -3.13 5.93 14.51
CA GLU A 166 -1.98 6.03 15.42
C GLU A 166 -2.31 5.52 16.83
N ASP A 167 -3.46 5.90 17.40
CA ASP A 167 -3.89 5.52 18.75
C ASP A 167 -3.96 4.00 18.92
N ARG A 168 -4.45 3.31 17.88
CA ARG A 168 -4.64 1.85 17.87
C ARG A 168 -3.47 1.11 17.25
N LYS A 169 -2.46 1.82 16.71
CA LYS A 169 -1.36 1.26 15.92
C LYS A 169 -1.83 0.24 14.88
N THR A 170 -2.89 0.59 14.16
CA THR A 170 -3.59 -0.33 13.26
C THR A 170 -3.79 0.32 11.91
N ILE A 171 -3.43 -0.37 10.83
CA ILE A 171 -3.86 -0.03 9.47
C ILE A 171 -5.29 -0.56 9.32
N VAL A 172 -6.23 0.34 9.09
CA VAL A 172 -7.66 0.05 9.02
C VAL A 172 -8.11 0.19 7.57
N PHE A 173 -8.92 -0.75 7.11
CA PHE A 173 -9.50 -0.72 5.77
C PHE A 173 -10.89 -1.32 5.71
N ASP A 174 -11.66 -0.92 4.69
CA ASP A 174 -12.97 -1.51 4.44
C ASP A 174 -12.82 -2.97 4.04
N HIS A 175 -13.72 -3.82 4.54
CA HIS A 175 -13.93 -5.14 3.96
C HIS A 175 -14.61 -4.99 2.59
N LEU A 176 -14.08 -5.66 1.57
CA LEU A 176 -14.58 -5.59 0.20
C LEU A 176 -15.38 -6.84 -0.16
N SER A 177 -16.62 -6.64 -0.59
CA SER A 177 -17.53 -7.70 -1.00
C SER A 177 -18.13 -7.38 -2.39
N PRO A 178 -18.45 -8.39 -3.22
CA PRO A 178 -19.18 -8.17 -4.45
C PRO A 178 -20.60 -7.68 -4.16
N SER A 179 -21.17 -6.86 -5.05
CA SER A 179 -22.53 -6.33 -4.91
C SER A 179 -23.61 -7.41 -4.93
N SER A 180 -23.31 -8.59 -5.49
CA SER A 180 -24.14 -9.78 -5.47
C SER A 180 -23.28 -11.04 -5.67
N PRO A 181 -23.66 -12.23 -5.16
CA PRO A 181 -22.82 -13.44 -5.25
C PRO A 181 -22.40 -13.84 -6.67
N GLU A 182 -23.22 -13.57 -7.68
CA GLU A 182 -22.92 -13.84 -9.09
C GLU A 182 -21.74 -13.03 -9.65
N PHE A 183 -21.37 -11.92 -9.00
CA PHE A 183 -20.23 -11.09 -9.40
C PHE A 183 -18.93 -11.45 -8.67
N ALA A 184 -18.89 -12.55 -7.92
CA ALA A 184 -17.67 -13.00 -7.27
C ALA A 184 -16.52 -13.17 -8.27
N GLY A 185 -15.39 -12.53 -7.99
CA GLY A 185 -14.20 -12.50 -8.84
C GLY A 185 -14.19 -11.36 -9.87
N ASP A 186 -15.31 -10.66 -10.09
CA ASP A 186 -15.36 -9.48 -10.95
C ASP A 186 -15.27 -8.20 -10.11
N PHE A 187 -14.03 -7.74 -9.88
CA PHE A 187 -13.71 -6.63 -8.99
C PHE A 187 -14.36 -5.29 -9.38
N GLN A 188 -14.88 -5.13 -10.60
CA GLN A 188 -15.66 -3.94 -10.97
C GLN A 188 -16.99 -3.84 -10.22
N TYR A 189 -17.44 -4.92 -9.58
CA TYR A 189 -18.65 -4.95 -8.75
C TYR A 189 -18.33 -5.06 -7.25
N TYR A 190 -17.06 -4.96 -6.86
CA TYR A 190 -16.64 -5.02 -5.46
C TYR A 190 -16.68 -3.63 -4.84
N GLY A 191 -17.12 -3.55 -3.58
CA GLY A 191 -17.12 -2.34 -2.79
C GLY A 191 -17.18 -2.61 -1.28
N PRO A 192 -17.06 -1.57 -0.46
CA PRO A 192 -17.19 -1.67 0.99
C PRO A 192 -18.56 -2.23 1.40
N ASP A 193 -18.58 -3.19 2.33
CA ASP A 193 -19.84 -3.72 2.89
C ASP A 193 -20.25 -3.08 4.23
N GLY A 194 -19.47 -2.11 4.70
CA GLY A 194 -19.70 -1.39 5.95
C GLY A 194 -19.01 -1.99 7.17
N SER A 195 -18.34 -3.14 7.02
CA SER A 195 -17.43 -3.69 8.02
C SER A 195 -15.97 -3.28 7.74
N PHE A 196 -15.13 -3.40 8.76
CA PHE A 196 -13.72 -3.00 8.67
C PHE A 196 -12.83 -4.13 9.17
N ASP A 197 -11.75 -4.35 8.43
CA ASP A 197 -10.66 -5.19 8.87
C ASP A 197 -9.42 -4.32 9.07
N GLY A 198 -8.34 -4.93 9.55
CA GLY A 198 -7.08 -4.23 9.67
C GLY A 198 -5.86 -5.09 9.86
N PHE A 199 -4.72 -4.42 9.87
CA PHE A 199 -3.44 -4.96 10.28
C PHE A 199 -2.95 -4.20 11.50
N LYS A 200 -2.81 -4.89 12.62
CA LYS A 200 -2.31 -4.33 13.88
C LYS A 200 -0.83 -4.65 14.02
N LEU A 201 -0.04 -3.65 14.40
CA LEU A 201 1.39 -3.86 14.65
C LEU A 201 1.60 -4.63 15.97
N GLU A 202 2.16 -5.83 15.87
CA GLU A 202 2.54 -6.66 17.01
C GLU A 202 4.02 -7.05 16.90
N GLY A 203 4.85 -6.44 17.76
CA GLY A 203 6.30 -6.56 17.67
C GLY A 203 6.85 -5.99 16.36
N THR A 204 7.22 -6.88 15.44
CA THR A 204 7.80 -6.52 14.12
C THR A 204 6.90 -6.94 12.94
N GLU A 205 5.72 -7.47 13.23
CA GLU A 205 4.76 -7.96 12.23
C GLU A 205 3.45 -7.18 12.28
N TRP A 206 2.77 -7.17 11.15
CA TRP A 206 1.45 -6.60 10.95
C TRP A 206 0.44 -7.75 10.92
N VAL A 207 -0.22 -7.99 12.05
CA VAL A 207 -1.14 -9.12 12.25
C VAL A 207 -2.53 -8.74 11.77
N TYR A 208 -3.12 -9.60 10.93
CA TYR A 208 -4.47 -9.41 10.41
C TYR A 208 -5.52 -9.52 11.54
N VAL A 209 -6.44 -8.57 11.58
CA VAL A 209 -7.54 -8.51 12.55
C VAL A 209 -8.82 -8.25 11.77
N ARG A 210 -9.82 -9.11 11.99
CA ARG A 210 -11.15 -8.99 11.38
C ARG A 210 -12.11 -8.18 12.26
N ASP A 211 -13.16 -7.66 11.64
CA ASP A 211 -14.33 -7.09 12.32
C ASP A 211 -13.96 -6.03 13.38
N LEU A 212 -13.10 -5.09 12.99
CA LEU A 212 -12.66 -4.00 13.84
C LEU A 212 -13.84 -3.11 14.26
N ASP A 213 -14.09 -3.04 15.57
CA ASP A 213 -15.05 -2.08 16.12
C ASP A 213 -14.46 -0.67 16.13
N LEU A 214 -14.71 0.09 15.07
CA LEU A 214 -14.28 1.48 14.92
C LEU A 214 -15.24 2.50 15.54
N ARG A 215 -16.27 2.06 16.28
CA ARG A 215 -17.18 3.01 16.95
C ARG A 215 -16.44 3.80 18.03
N ASN A 216 -16.93 5.01 18.26
CA ASN A 216 -16.37 5.93 19.26
C ASN A 216 -16.35 5.26 20.65
N PRO A 217 -15.20 5.23 21.37
CA PRO A 217 -15.06 4.58 22.68
C PRO A 217 -16.01 5.11 23.77
N ARG A 218 -16.70 6.23 23.55
CA ARG A 218 -17.78 6.73 24.43
C ARG A 218 -19.09 5.95 24.30
N ARG A 219 -19.18 4.94 23.43
CA ARG A 219 -20.35 4.08 23.24
C ARG A 219 -20.10 2.73 23.92
N SER A 220 -21.10 2.20 24.63
CA SER A 220 -20.99 0.91 25.32
C SER A 220 -20.59 -0.21 24.35
N LYS A 221 -19.63 -1.05 24.75
CA LYS A 221 -19.20 -2.22 23.96
C LYS A 221 -20.35 -3.24 23.93
N PRO A 222 -20.88 -3.64 22.77
CA PRO A 222 -21.77 -4.80 22.71
C PRO A 222 -20.97 -6.08 22.94
N LYS A 223 -21.68 -7.13 23.36
CA LYS A 223 -21.08 -8.46 23.59
C LYS A 223 -20.48 -8.98 22.27
N PRO A 224 -19.27 -9.56 22.29
CA PRO A 224 -18.67 -10.15 21.10
C PRO A 224 -19.55 -11.31 20.60
N VAL A 225 -19.81 -11.34 19.30
CA VAL A 225 -20.39 -12.50 18.62
C VAL A 225 -19.22 -13.40 18.26
N ASN A 226 -19.29 -14.69 18.63
CA ASN A 226 -18.25 -15.66 18.30
C ASN A 226 -18.10 -15.75 16.77
N ALA A 227 -16.90 -15.49 16.26
CA ALA A 227 -16.60 -15.64 14.84
C ALA A 227 -16.64 -17.13 14.44
N PRO A 228 -17.11 -17.48 13.23
CA PRO A 228 -17.09 -18.86 12.75
C PRO A 228 -15.68 -19.47 12.73
N VAL A 229 -15.60 -20.75 13.09
CA VAL A 229 -14.36 -21.52 13.32
C VAL A 229 -13.70 -22.00 12.02
N ASP A 230 -14.33 -21.81 10.86
CA ASP A 230 -13.80 -22.30 9.58
C ASP A 230 -13.74 -21.20 8.52
N ILE A 231 -12.56 -21.00 7.92
CA ILE A 231 -12.23 -19.83 7.10
C ILE A 231 -11.70 -20.31 5.74
N LYS A 232 -12.46 -20.04 4.67
CA LYS A 232 -11.96 -20.00 3.28
C LYS A 232 -10.98 -18.82 3.13
N GLU A 233 -9.99 -18.95 2.23
CA GLU A 233 -8.92 -17.97 1.98
C GLU A 233 -9.37 -16.49 2.08
N PRO A 234 -8.55 -15.59 2.66
CA PRO A 234 -8.91 -14.18 2.81
C PRO A 234 -9.22 -13.53 1.45
N GLY A 235 -10.39 -12.90 1.33
CA GLY A 235 -10.93 -12.34 0.08
C GLY A 235 -10.12 -11.18 -0.54
N PHE A 236 -9.12 -10.65 0.16
CA PHE A 236 -8.20 -9.62 -0.34
C PHE A 236 -6.93 -10.19 -0.99
N LEU A 237 -6.74 -11.51 -1.03
CA LEU A 237 -5.62 -12.10 -1.76
C LEU A 237 -5.83 -11.90 -3.26
N TYR A 238 -5.22 -10.86 -3.81
CA TYR A 238 -5.14 -10.61 -5.24
C TYR A 238 -4.79 -11.91 -5.98
N GLN A 239 -5.70 -12.38 -6.83
CA GLN A 239 -5.45 -13.45 -7.76
C GLN A 239 -5.12 -12.80 -9.11
N PRO A 240 -3.85 -12.81 -9.57
CA PRO A 240 -3.56 -12.38 -10.93
C PRO A 240 -4.41 -13.20 -11.90
N ASN A 241 -5.01 -12.53 -12.89
CA ASN A 241 -5.81 -13.17 -13.93
C ASN A 241 -5.17 -14.48 -14.38
N LYS A 242 -5.75 -15.60 -13.99
CA LYS A 242 -5.59 -16.85 -14.74
C LYS A 242 -6.32 -16.61 -16.04
N TYR A 243 -5.64 -16.06 -17.05
CA TYR A 243 -6.17 -16.10 -18.40
C TYR A 243 -6.54 -17.55 -18.67
N SER A 244 -7.83 -17.76 -18.92
CA SER A 244 -8.37 -19.04 -19.31
C SER A 244 -7.68 -19.46 -20.60
N THR A 245 -6.62 -20.26 -20.51
CA THR A 245 -6.21 -21.12 -21.61
C THR A 245 -7.25 -22.22 -21.74
N LYS A 246 -8.42 -21.86 -22.31
CA LYS A 246 -9.23 -22.83 -23.02
C LYS A 246 -8.55 -23.05 -24.38
N LYS A 247 -7.81 -24.15 -24.47
CA LYS A 247 -7.72 -24.90 -25.72
C LYS A 247 -8.92 -25.85 -25.77
#